data_AF-A0A6C2UCJ6-F1
#
_entry.id   AF-A0A6C2UCJ6-F1
#
_cell.length_a   1.000
_cell.length_b   1.000
_cell.length_c   1.000
_cell.angle_alpha   90.00
_cell.angle_beta   90.00
_cell.angle_gamma   90.00
#
_symmetry.space_group_name_H-M   'P 1'
#
loop_
_entity.id
_entity.type
_entity.pdbx_description
1 polymer ?
#
loop_
_entity_poly.entity_id
_entity_poly.type
_entity_poly.pdbx_seq_one_letter_code
_entity_poly.pdbx_strand_id
1 'polypeptide(L)'
;MLCHKCPHLDSIQRGDYASTPWKDTPCAKCKLGEDTFYSVPFDEENPPELGGTTSMSSYSVAGGRDPGSVARCSLPDDVLLPASTFATCLKGLLSLDPELREIVAMRFLGLSYREIAERQGISVQLAEMRHKRALRDWPALADLFPRKIAKQSRRKGRA
;
A
#
# COMPACT_ATOMS: atom_id res chain seq x y z
N MET A 1 31.40 -17.55 0.45
CA MET A 1 31.51 -16.35 -0.40
C MET A 1 30.30 -15.51 -0.04
N LEU A 2 30.50 -14.29 0.47
CA LEU A 2 29.41 -13.40 0.89
C LEU A 2 28.92 -12.57 -0.32
N CYS A 3 27.61 -12.37 -0.49
CA CYS A 3 27.05 -11.57 -1.60
C CYS A 3 27.65 -10.15 -1.69
N HIS A 4 27.87 -9.51 -0.54
CA HIS A 4 28.46 -8.16 -0.46
C HIS A 4 29.98 -8.13 -0.67
N LYS A 5 30.63 -9.30 -0.85
CA LYS A 5 32.03 -9.43 -1.24
C LYS A 5 32.17 -10.10 -2.62
N CYS A 6 31.10 -10.11 -3.41
CA CYS A 6 31.11 -10.67 -4.76
C CYS A 6 32.02 -9.84 -5.68
N PRO A 7 32.92 -10.45 -6.45
CA PRO A 7 33.76 -9.73 -7.41
C PRO A 7 32.96 -9.06 -8.54
N HIS A 8 31.71 -9.49 -8.76
CA HIS A 8 30.81 -8.92 -9.77
C HIS A 8 29.85 -7.87 -9.18
N LEU A 9 29.99 -7.49 -7.91
CA LEU A 9 29.06 -6.58 -7.22
C LEU A 9 28.91 -5.24 -7.95
N ASP A 10 30.02 -4.62 -8.33
CA ASP A 10 30.02 -3.31 -9.00
C ASP A 10 29.32 -3.39 -10.37
N SER A 11 29.58 -4.44 -11.14
CA SER A 11 28.91 -4.69 -12.43
C SER A 11 27.41 -4.92 -12.28
N ILE A 12 26.99 -5.62 -11.22
CA ILE A 12 25.57 -5.83 -10.92
C ILE A 12 24.91 -4.51 -10.53
N GLN A 13 25.55 -3.69 -9.69
CA GLN A 13 25.00 -2.40 -9.25
C GLN A 13 24.88 -1.39 -10.39
N ARG A 14 25.81 -1.41 -11.35
CA ARG A 14 25.72 -0.59 -12.57
C ARG A 14 24.65 -1.07 -13.54
N GLY A 15 24.09 -2.26 -13.33
CA GLY A 15 23.04 -2.82 -14.17
C GLY A 15 23.55 -3.48 -15.44
N ASP A 16 24.83 -3.88 -15.51
CA ASP A 16 25.46 -4.47 -16.69
C ASP A 16 24.74 -5.77 -17.15
N TYR A 17 23.96 -6.39 -16.26
CA TYR A 17 23.21 -7.64 -16.47
C TYR A 17 21.68 -7.45 -16.51
N ALA A 18 21.16 -6.22 -16.61
CA ALA A 18 19.72 -5.96 -16.51
C ALA A 18 18.88 -6.63 -17.63
N SER A 19 19.46 -6.81 -18.82
CA SER A 19 18.83 -7.43 -19.99
C SER A 19 19.28 -8.87 -20.24
N THR A 20 20.18 -9.41 -19.41
CA THR A 20 20.65 -10.79 -19.56
C THR A 20 19.71 -11.78 -18.85
N PRO A 21 19.38 -12.93 -19.48
CA PRO A 21 18.62 -13.98 -18.83
C PRO A 21 19.31 -14.45 -17.55
N TRP A 22 18.53 -14.78 -16.51
CA TRP A 22 19.06 -15.16 -15.20
C TRP A 22 20.15 -16.23 -15.26
N LYS A 23 19.98 -17.27 -16.10
CA LYS A 23 20.94 -18.40 -16.25
C LYS A 23 22.35 -17.97 -16.64
N ASP A 24 22.45 -16.83 -17.32
CA ASP A 24 23.71 -16.29 -17.83
C ASP A 24 24.32 -15.24 -16.88
N THR A 25 23.63 -14.91 -15.79
CA THR A 25 24.14 -13.97 -14.77
C THR A 25 25.19 -14.64 -13.87
N PRO A 26 26.15 -13.86 -13.33
CA PRO A 26 27.12 -14.37 -12.37
C PRO A 26 26.45 -14.91 -11.09
N CYS A 27 25.30 -14.36 -10.69
CA CYS A 27 24.54 -14.81 -9.52
C CYS A 27 23.99 -16.23 -9.69
N ALA A 28 23.56 -16.64 -10.89
CA ALA A 28 23.04 -17.98 -11.12
C ALA A 28 24.09 -19.09 -10.97
N LYS A 29 25.38 -18.76 -11.12
CA LYS A 29 26.50 -19.68 -10.91
C LYS A 29 27.15 -19.50 -9.53
N CYS A 30 26.66 -18.54 -8.74
CA CYS A 30 27.19 -18.27 -7.41
C CYS A 30 26.80 -19.40 -6.46
N LYS A 31 27.80 -20.15 -6.00
CA LYS A 31 27.64 -21.10 -4.89
C LYS A 31 27.80 -20.31 -3.58
N LEU A 32 26.76 -19.57 -3.23
CA LEU A 32 26.69 -18.91 -1.94
C LEU A 32 26.62 -20.00 -0.86
N GLY A 33 27.71 -20.15 -0.10
CA GLY A 33 27.79 -21.11 1.01
C GLY A 33 27.22 -20.58 2.33
N GLU A 34 26.35 -19.57 2.25
CA GLU A 34 25.71 -18.97 3.41
C GLU A 34 24.23 -19.31 3.36
N ASP A 35 23.81 -20.06 4.37
CA ASP A 35 22.42 -20.08 4.81
C ASP A 35 21.92 -18.64 4.84
N THR A 36 20.87 -18.35 4.08
CA THR A 36 20.11 -17.16 4.46
C THR A 36 19.63 -17.48 5.87
N PHE A 37 19.97 -16.63 6.86
CA PHE A 37 19.73 -16.87 8.29
C PHE A 37 18.26 -17.16 8.66
N TYR A 38 17.35 -17.14 7.66
CA TYR A 38 15.92 -17.36 7.71
C TYR A 38 15.38 -18.26 6.58
N SER A 39 16.22 -18.95 5.79
CA SER A 39 15.73 -20.02 4.91
C SER A 39 15.42 -21.24 5.76
N VAL A 40 14.15 -21.37 6.12
CA VAL A 40 13.65 -22.65 6.63
C VAL A 40 13.50 -23.59 5.43
N PRO A 41 14.04 -24.82 5.48
CA PRO A 41 13.74 -25.80 4.45
C PRO A 41 12.23 -26.00 4.37
N PHE A 42 11.72 -26.13 3.14
CA PHE A 42 10.30 -26.39 2.93
C PHE A 42 9.95 -27.75 3.55
N ASP A 43 9.12 -27.72 4.59
CA ASP A 43 8.64 -28.92 5.29
C ASP A 43 7.47 -29.51 4.51
N GLU A 44 7.71 -30.59 3.77
CA GLU A 44 6.67 -31.31 3.01
C GLU A 44 5.69 -32.05 3.93
N GLU A 45 6.07 -32.34 5.18
CA GLU A 45 5.20 -33.05 6.15
C GLU A 45 4.19 -32.10 6.83
N ASN A 46 4.46 -30.78 6.84
CA ASN A 46 3.58 -29.75 7.39
C ASN A 46 3.39 -28.58 6.41
N PRO A 47 2.53 -28.72 5.39
CA PRO A 47 2.18 -27.58 4.53
C PRO A 47 1.49 -26.49 5.35
N PRO A 48 1.78 -25.19 5.11
CA PRO A 48 1.15 -24.10 5.84
C PRO A 48 -0.37 -24.14 5.61
N GLU A 49 -1.13 -24.39 6.67
CA GLU A 49 -2.58 -24.43 6.59
C GLU A 49 -3.13 -23.07 6.15
N LEU A 50 -3.92 -23.10 5.08
CA LEU A 50 -4.69 -21.96 4.56
C LEU A 50 -5.79 -21.59 5.58
N GLY A 51 -5.40 -20.85 6.62
CA GLY A 51 -6.34 -20.25 7.56
C GLY A 51 -5.94 -20.46 9.01
N GLY A 52 -5.28 -19.46 9.59
CA GLY A 52 -5.00 -19.49 11.02
C GLY A 52 -4.25 -18.24 11.48
N THR A 53 -5.02 -17.27 11.96
CA THR A 53 -4.62 -16.12 12.79
C THR A 53 -3.24 -16.24 13.44
N THR A 54 -2.21 -15.75 12.76
CA THR A 54 -0.90 -15.53 13.37
C THR A 54 -0.78 -14.07 13.74
N SER A 55 -0.69 -13.83 15.05
CA SER A 55 -0.31 -12.56 15.67
C SER A 55 0.84 -11.92 14.87
N MET A 56 0.59 -10.73 14.31
CA MET A 56 1.63 -9.92 13.69
C MET A 56 2.64 -9.52 14.77
N SER A 57 3.68 -10.32 14.92
CA SER A 57 4.89 -9.93 15.64
C SER A 57 5.51 -8.76 14.89
N SER A 58 5.68 -7.64 15.61
CA SER A 58 6.23 -6.38 15.14
C SER A 58 7.58 -6.57 14.45
N TYR A 59 7.64 -6.30 13.14
CA TYR A 59 8.90 -6.20 12.41
C TYR A 59 9.51 -4.81 12.64
N SER A 60 10.70 -4.76 13.24
CA SER A 60 11.53 -3.55 13.22
C SER A 60 12.39 -3.60 11.96
N VAL A 61 12.11 -2.70 11.00
CA VAL A 61 12.90 -2.58 9.77
C VAL A 61 14.30 -2.07 10.14
N ALA A 62 15.32 -2.86 9.84
CA ALA A 62 16.72 -2.48 10.01
C ALA A 62 17.02 -1.17 9.26
N GLY A 63 17.59 -0.21 9.99
CA GLY A 63 17.92 1.13 9.50
C GLY A 63 18.93 1.10 8.35
N GLY A 64 18.57 1.76 7.24
CA GLY A 64 19.44 1.87 6.08
C GLY A 64 18.80 2.53 4.85
N ARG A 65 17.78 3.37 5.02
CA ARG A 65 17.27 4.24 3.95
C ARG A 65 17.21 5.67 4.47
N ASP A 66 17.84 6.58 3.72
CA ASP A 66 17.82 8.01 3.98
C ASP A 66 16.42 8.51 4.35
N PRO A 67 16.26 9.28 5.44
CA PRO A 67 14.98 9.76 5.93
C PRO A 67 14.39 10.93 5.10
N GLY A 68 15.00 11.29 3.97
CA GLY A 68 14.72 12.54 3.26
C GLY A 68 13.68 12.49 2.13
N SER A 69 13.21 11.32 1.69
CA SER A 69 12.22 11.23 0.59
C SER A 69 11.14 10.20 0.88
N VAL A 70 10.58 10.33 2.08
CA VAL A 70 9.37 9.64 2.48
C VAL A 70 8.34 10.70 2.83
N ALA A 71 7.79 11.34 1.80
CA ALA A 71 6.35 11.56 1.78
C ALA A 71 5.66 10.18 1.71
N ARG A 72 5.93 9.34 2.72
CA ARG A 72 5.18 8.13 3.01
C ARG A 72 3.77 8.63 3.18
N CYS A 73 2.87 8.03 2.42
CA CYS A 73 1.47 8.01 2.76
C CYS A 73 1.40 7.34 4.15
N SER A 74 1.57 8.14 5.21
CA SER A 74 1.20 7.72 6.55
C SER A 74 -0.30 7.48 6.47
N LEU A 75 -0.67 6.22 6.25
CA LEU A 75 -2.05 5.80 6.40
C LEU A 75 -2.46 6.23 7.81
N PRO A 76 -3.62 6.87 7.99
CA PRO A 76 -4.09 7.23 9.32
C PRO A 76 -4.10 5.96 10.17
N ASP A 77 -3.39 6.01 11.31
CA ASP A 77 -3.33 4.92 12.27
C ASP A 77 -4.76 4.44 12.61
N ASP A 78 -4.93 3.12 12.54
CA ASP A 78 -6.04 2.35 13.12
C ASP A 78 -7.45 2.52 12.52
N VAL A 79 -7.60 2.22 11.22
CA VAL A 79 -8.90 1.78 10.68
C VAL A 79 -8.79 0.32 10.22
N LEU A 80 -8.82 -0.62 11.17
CA LEU A 80 -8.98 -2.05 10.88
C LEU A 80 -10.43 -2.33 10.44
N LEU A 81 -10.70 -2.14 9.15
CA LEU A 81 -11.96 -2.56 8.54
C LEU A 81 -12.02 -4.09 8.48
N PRO A 82 -13.16 -4.73 8.83
CA PRO A 82 -13.37 -6.15 8.55
C PRO A 82 -13.03 -6.50 7.09
N ALA A 83 -12.41 -7.66 6.85
CA ALA A 83 -11.97 -8.05 5.51
C ALA A 83 -13.12 -8.04 4.47
N SER A 84 -14.35 -8.34 4.90
CA SER A 84 -15.56 -8.29 4.07
C SER A 84 -15.96 -6.87 3.65
N THR A 85 -15.86 -5.89 4.55
CA THR A 85 -16.14 -4.49 4.22
C THR A 85 -15.04 -3.90 3.35
N PHE A 86 -13.78 -4.25 3.63
CA PHE A 86 -12.65 -3.86 2.78
C PHE A 86 -12.77 -4.42 1.37
N ALA A 87 -13.10 -5.71 1.20
CA ALA A 87 -13.29 -6.31 -0.12
C ALA A 87 -14.42 -5.63 -0.90
N THR A 88 -15.51 -5.25 -0.23
CA THR A 88 -16.62 -4.51 -0.83
C THR A 88 -16.19 -3.11 -1.27
N CYS A 89 -15.41 -2.41 -0.44
CA CYS A 89 -14.83 -1.11 -0.78
C CYS A 89 -13.86 -1.20 -1.96
N LEU A 90 -12.97 -2.19 -1.98
CA LEU A 90 -12.02 -2.43 -3.06
C LEU A 90 -12.74 -2.68 -4.39
N LYS A 91 -13.79 -3.51 -4.37
CA LYS A 91 -14.62 -3.77 -5.54
C LYS A 91 -15.27 -2.48 -6.07
N GLY A 92 -15.80 -1.64 -5.17
CA GLY A 92 -16.36 -0.34 -5.55
C GLY A 92 -15.30 0.60 -6.14
N LEU A 93 -14.12 0.66 -5.53
CA LEU A 93 -13.02 1.51 -5.98
C LEU A 93 -12.49 1.11 -7.37
N LEU A 94 -12.40 -0.19 -7.64
CA LEU A 94 -11.96 -0.72 -8.94
C LEU A 94 -13.02 -0.62 -10.04
N SER A 95 -14.29 -0.52 -9.66
CA SER A 95 -15.41 -0.33 -10.60
C SER A 95 -15.67 1.14 -10.97
N LEU A 96 -15.04 2.08 -10.26
CA LEU A 96 -15.19 3.52 -10.54
C LEU A 96 -14.41 3.96 -11.77
N ASP A 97 -14.95 4.96 -12.45
CA ASP A 97 -14.22 5.71 -13.47
C ASP A 97 -12.88 6.23 -12.91
N PRO A 98 -11.80 6.21 -13.69
CA PRO A 98 -10.46 6.57 -13.22
C PRO A 98 -10.40 7.99 -12.64
N GLU A 99 -11.14 8.94 -13.22
CA GLU A 99 -11.22 10.32 -12.73
C GLU A 99 -11.87 10.41 -11.33
N LEU A 100 -12.92 9.62 -11.09
CA LEU A 100 -13.61 9.59 -9.80
C LEU A 100 -12.76 8.88 -8.75
N ARG A 101 -12.14 7.77 -9.15
CA ARG A 101 -11.26 6.96 -8.31
C ARG A 101 -10.11 7.78 -7.74
N GLU A 102 -9.49 8.62 -8.57
CA GLU A 102 -8.36 9.43 -8.14
C GLU A 102 -8.77 10.50 -7.12
N ILE A 103 -9.94 11.11 -7.28
CA ILE A 103 -10.50 12.05 -6.29
C ILE A 103 -10.78 11.36 -4.97
N VAL A 104 -11.38 10.16 -4.99
CA VAL A 104 -11.64 9.34 -3.79
C VAL A 104 -10.32 8.96 -3.10
N ALA A 105 -9.31 8.54 -3.86
CA ALA A 105 -8.00 8.17 -3.32
C ALA A 105 -7.28 9.37 -2.68
N MET A 106 -7.24 10.52 -3.36
CA MET A 106 -6.66 11.74 -2.79
C MET A 106 -7.42 12.20 -1.55
N ARG A 107 -8.74 12.03 -1.53
CA ARG A 107 -9.54 12.35 -0.34
C ARG A 107 -9.25 11.40 0.82
N PHE A 108 -9.03 10.13 0.53
CA PHE A 108 -8.67 9.11 1.53
C PHE A 108 -7.30 9.41 2.16
N LEU A 109 -6.35 9.93 1.36
CA LEU A 109 -5.06 10.45 1.84
C LEU A 109 -5.17 11.74 2.66
N GLY A 110 -6.38 12.31 2.82
CA GLY A 110 -6.62 13.48 3.66
C GLY A 110 -6.54 14.83 2.94
N LEU A 111 -6.29 14.86 1.62
CA LEU A 111 -6.19 16.13 0.88
C LEU A 111 -7.52 16.90 0.89
N SER A 112 -7.43 18.22 0.97
CA SER A 112 -8.57 19.12 0.84
C SER A 112 -9.07 19.17 -0.62
N TYR A 113 -10.35 19.54 -0.82
CA TYR A 113 -10.90 19.69 -2.18
C TYR A 113 -10.17 20.76 -3.00
N ARG A 114 -9.56 21.75 -2.34
CA ARG A 114 -8.75 22.78 -2.99
C ARG A 114 -7.46 22.18 -3.57
N GLU A 115 -6.74 21.40 -2.77
CA GLU A 115 -5.50 20.74 -3.22
C GLU A 115 -5.79 19.69 -4.30
N ILE A 116 -6.90 18.95 -4.20
CA ILE A 116 -7.35 17.99 -5.22
C ILE A 116 -7.63 18.73 -6.54
N ALA A 117 -8.34 19.85 -6.48
CA ALA A 117 -8.67 20.68 -7.62
C ALA A 117 -7.41 21.25 -8.30
N GLU A 118 -6.47 21.77 -7.51
CA GLU A 118 -5.18 22.27 -8.00
C GLU A 118 -4.35 21.15 -8.67
N ARG A 119 -4.32 19.94 -8.11
CA ARG A 119 -3.59 18.79 -8.68
C ARG A 119 -4.18 18.26 -9.99
N GLN A 120 -5.52 18.24 -10.10
CA GLN A 120 -6.20 17.75 -11.30
C GLN A 120 -6.52 18.85 -12.33
N GLY A 121 -6.20 20.12 -12.04
CA GLY A 121 -6.55 21.25 -12.90
C GLY A 121 -8.06 21.47 -13.07
N ILE A 122 -8.86 21.09 -12.07
CA ILE A 122 -10.33 21.22 -12.09
C ILE A 122 -10.82 22.25 -11.08
N SER A 123 -12.11 22.60 -11.14
CA SER A 123 -12.71 23.47 -10.11
C SER A 123 -12.96 22.69 -8.81
N VAL A 124 -12.91 23.41 -7.68
CA VAL A 124 -13.20 22.84 -6.34
C VAL A 124 -14.60 22.24 -6.29
N GLN A 125 -15.58 22.90 -6.93
CA GLN A 125 -16.96 22.41 -7.00
C GLN A 125 -17.06 21.10 -7.78
N LEU A 126 -16.29 20.96 -8.87
CA LEU A 126 -16.27 19.73 -9.65
C LEU A 126 -15.67 18.57 -8.84
N ALA A 127 -14.59 18.83 -8.10
CA ALA A 127 -13.99 17.83 -7.20
C ALA A 127 -14.98 17.36 -6.13
N GLU A 128 -15.71 18.28 -5.50
CA GLU A 128 -16.74 17.94 -4.49
C GLU A 128 -17.90 17.16 -5.11
N MET A 129 -18.40 17.59 -6.28
CA MET A 129 -19.49 16.92 -6.98
C MET A 129 -19.11 15.50 -7.39
N ARG A 130 -17.91 15.31 -7.96
CA ARG A 130 -17.37 14.00 -8.36
C ARG A 130 -17.21 13.08 -7.15
N HIS A 131 -16.69 13.59 -6.03
CA HIS A 131 -16.61 12.81 -4.80
C HIS A 131 -17.99 12.38 -4.28
N LYS A 132 -18.98 13.29 -4.27
CA LYS A 132 -20.37 12.97 -3.89
C LYS A 132 -21.01 11.95 -4.81
N ARG A 133 -20.79 12.07 -6.13
CA ARG A 133 -21.26 11.09 -7.12
C ARG A 133 -20.67 9.71 -6.84
N ALA A 134 -19.36 9.62 -6.62
CA ALA A 134 -18.70 8.35 -6.29
C ALA A 134 -19.30 7.68 -5.04
N LEU A 135 -19.57 8.45 -3.98
CA LEU A 135 -20.20 7.93 -2.75
C LEU A 135 -21.68 7.56 -2.91
N ARG A 136 -22.40 8.22 -3.81
CA ARG A 136 -23.80 7.89 -4.11
C ARG A 136 -23.90 6.59 -4.91
N ASP A 137 -23.03 6.45 -5.91
CA ASP A 137 -23.05 5.30 -6.80
C ASP A 137 -22.47 4.06 -6.08
N TRP A 138 -21.54 4.27 -5.13
CA TRP A 138 -20.94 3.22 -4.29
C TRP A 138 -20.98 3.59 -2.80
N PRO A 139 -22.10 3.34 -2.10
CA PRO A 139 -22.27 3.74 -0.70
C PRO A 139 -21.30 3.06 0.27
N ALA A 140 -20.78 1.87 -0.07
CA ALA A 140 -19.78 1.17 0.72
C ALA A 140 -18.48 1.98 0.92
N LEU A 141 -18.14 2.86 -0.03
CA LEU A 141 -16.96 3.72 0.08
C LEU A 141 -17.09 4.76 1.21
N ALA A 142 -18.30 5.05 1.70
CA ALA A 142 -18.51 5.98 2.78
C ALA A 142 -17.86 5.54 4.09
N ASP A 143 -17.63 4.23 4.27
CA ASP A 143 -17.00 3.67 5.46
C ASP A 143 -15.49 3.88 5.50
N LEU A 144 -14.87 4.20 4.35
CA LEU A 144 -13.45 4.56 4.27
C LEU A 144 -13.15 5.95 4.83
N PHE A 145 -14.16 6.81 4.89
CA PHE A 145 -13.98 8.19 5.33
C PHE A 145 -14.43 8.33 6.78
N PRO A 146 -13.58 8.85 7.67
CA PRO A 146 -13.99 9.11 9.04
C PRO A 146 -15.18 10.06 9.00
N ARG A 147 -16.33 9.58 9.46
CA ARG A 147 -17.51 10.43 9.64
C ARG A 147 -17.08 11.54 10.59
N LYS A 148 -17.51 12.78 10.33
CA LYS A 148 -17.34 13.89 11.29
C LYS A 148 -18.20 13.61 12.53
N ILE A 149 -17.78 12.70 13.41
CA ILE A 149 -18.47 12.27 14.63
C ILE A 149 -18.82 13.51 15.49
N ALA A 150 -17.92 14.49 15.56
CA ALA A 150 -18.11 15.74 16.29
C ALA A 150 -19.31 16.60 15.82
N LYS A 151 -19.73 16.52 14.55
CA LYS A 151 -20.92 17.25 14.05
C LYS A 151 -22.22 16.50 14.30
N GLN A 152 -22.16 15.17 14.41
CA GLN A 152 -23.33 14.32 14.65
C GLN A 152 -23.72 14.29 16.12
N SER A 153 -22.74 14.21 17.04
CA SER A 153 -22.99 14.35 18.48
C SER A 153 -23.62 15.71 18.84
N ARG A 154 -23.14 16.80 18.23
CA ARG A 154 -23.72 18.15 18.39
C ARG A 154 -25.15 18.28 17.87
N ARG A 155 -25.56 17.47 16.88
CA ARG A 155 -26.95 17.43 16.39
C ARG A 155 -27.84 16.55 17.27
N LYS A 156 -27.32 15.44 17.78
CA LYS A 156 -28.04 14.56 18.71
C LYS A 156 -28.24 15.17 20.09
N GLY A 157 -27.33 16.03 20.55
CA GLY A 157 -27.46 16.76 21.82
C GLY A 157 -28.37 18.00 21.77
N ARG A 158 -29.05 18.26 20.66
CA ARG A 158 -29.96 19.41 20.48
C ARG A 158 -31.39 18.97 20.13
N ALA A 159 -31.68 17.67 20.21
CA ALA A 159 -33.00 17.07 20.01
C ALA A 159 -33.55 16.60 21.35
#